data_AF-C4K0P8-F1
#
_entry.id   AF-C4K0P8-F1
#
_cell.length_a   1.000
_cell.length_b   1.000
_cell.length_c   1.000
_cell.angle_alpha   90.00
_cell.angle_beta   90.00
_cell.angle_gamma   90.00
#
_symmetry.space_group_name_H-M   'P 1'
#
loop_
_entity.id
_entity.type
_entity.pdbx_description
1 polymer ?
#
loop_
_entity_poly.entity_id
_entity_poly.type
_entity_poly.pdbx_seq_one_letter_code
_entity_poly.pdbx_strand_id
1 'polypeptide(L)'
;MKNIFLHSLSLENYRNFKNLELKTDNTPIILIGENGSGKTNILEAISLFYPGRGLRSAKLANVCKTSEDHCLVKALLQSKLGLAEFTTQFKRSSNRRITEYNESKIANNELSKFTSMVWLTPHMEGIFTSGSNDRRKFLDRIVYNFDPKHAELVSKYEYYMHERNKILVEDIRDDNWLKIIEEKMADISNHIANNRLKTLEFMQQAIDDLENEFPKADLSIDGIVEQKILNGKENIVSFITAELYQTRSKDKLLGRTSFGVHKSDFLVKHQKKNILAKFCSTGEQKAILIAIILAEMNYAIKLTKIAPILLLDEVFVHLDDKRRQYLIEFLTGLNMQLWVTTTNLEGIENFATKAQLIKL
;
A
#
# COMPACT_ATOMS: atom_id res chain seq x y z
N MET A 1 -5.21 -19.73 12.42
CA MET A 1 -4.86 -18.56 11.59
C MET A 1 -6.13 -18.11 10.90
N LYS A 2 -6.46 -16.82 10.90
CA LYS A 2 -7.63 -16.32 10.16
C LYS A 2 -7.17 -15.85 8.79
N ASN A 3 -7.82 -16.28 7.73
CA ASN A 3 -7.47 -15.84 6.38
C ASN A 3 -8.44 -14.76 5.95
N ILE A 4 -7.91 -13.64 5.45
CA ILE A 4 -8.71 -12.70 4.67
C ILE A 4 -8.74 -13.23 3.25
N PHE A 5 -9.93 -13.41 2.69
CA PHE A 5 -10.07 -13.87 1.32
C PHE A 5 -11.39 -13.40 0.70
N LEU A 6 -11.38 -13.29 -0.62
CA LEU A 6 -12.51 -12.91 -1.45
C LEU A 6 -13.34 -14.16 -1.79
N HIS A 7 -14.62 -14.16 -1.44
CA HIS A 7 -15.57 -15.20 -1.87
C HIS A 7 -16.14 -14.91 -3.25
N SER A 8 -16.41 -13.63 -3.53
CA SER A 8 -16.91 -13.21 -4.84
C SER A 8 -16.55 -11.76 -5.15
N LEU A 9 -16.47 -11.47 -6.45
CA LEU A 9 -16.27 -10.14 -7.00
C LEU A 9 -17.31 -9.90 -8.09
N SER A 10 -18.01 -8.79 -8.01
CA SER A 10 -18.89 -8.29 -9.07
C SER A 10 -18.41 -6.91 -9.50
N LEU A 11 -18.27 -6.73 -10.81
CA LEU A 11 -17.87 -5.48 -11.43
C LEU A 11 -18.96 -5.01 -12.37
N GLU A 12 -19.38 -3.76 -12.24
CA GLU A 12 -20.33 -3.11 -13.13
C GLU A 12 -19.69 -1.83 -13.68
N ASN A 13 -19.66 -1.70 -15.01
CA ASN A 13 -19.11 -0.55 -15.74
C ASN A 13 -17.68 -0.16 -15.32
N TYR A 14 -16.88 -1.12 -14.89
CA TYR A 14 -15.55 -0.90 -14.34
C TYR A 14 -14.46 -1.17 -15.39
N ARG A 15 -13.61 -0.18 -15.66
CA ARG A 15 -12.52 -0.28 -16.66
C ARG A 15 -13.01 -0.82 -18.00
N ASN A 16 -12.54 -2.00 -18.44
CA ASN A 16 -12.99 -2.65 -19.67
C ASN A 16 -14.25 -3.52 -19.49
N PHE A 17 -14.64 -3.84 -18.26
CA PHE A 17 -15.80 -4.69 -17.97
C PHE A 17 -17.10 -3.89 -18.00
N LYS A 18 -18.10 -4.41 -18.73
CA LYS A 18 -19.49 -3.94 -18.58
C LYS A 18 -20.12 -4.61 -17.36
N ASN A 19 -20.05 -5.93 -17.32
CA ASN A 19 -20.38 -6.76 -16.17
C ASN A 19 -19.32 -7.86 -16.05
N LEU A 20 -18.95 -8.22 -14.83
CA LEU A 20 -18.15 -9.39 -14.52
C LEU A 20 -18.61 -9.94 -13.16
N GLU A 21 -18.76 -11.26 -13.06
CA GLU A 21 -18.98 -11.95 -11.79
C GLU A 21 -17.97 -13.08 -11.65
N LEU A 22 -17.23 -13.07 -10.55
CA LEU A 22 -16.30 -14.12 -10.18
C LEU A 22 -16.69 -14.69 -8.83
N LYS A 23 -16.60 -16.02 -8.70
CA LYS A 23 -16.67 -16.74 -7.43
C LYS A 23 -15.34 -17.43 -7.21
N THR A 24 -14.81 -17.29 -6.00
CA THR A 24 -13.51 -17.81 -5.61
C THR A 24 -13.57 -18.45 -4.25
N ASP A 25 -12.59 -19.29 -3.96
CA ASP A 25 -12.36 -19.88 -2.64
C ASP A 25 -11.06 -19.34 -2.04
N ASN A 26 -10.58 -19.95 -0.96
CA ASN A 26 -9.35 -19.53 -0.28
C ASN A 26 -8.06 -20.08 -0.93
N THR A 27 -8.15 -20.79 -2.06
CA THR A 27 -7.00 -21.31 -2.80
C THR A 27 -6.32 -20.20 -3.61
N PRO A 28 -5.11 -20.43 -4.15
CA PRO A 28 -4.54 -19.53 -5.14
C PRO A 28 -5.43 -19.42 -6.39
N ILE A 29 -5.50 -18.24 -6.98
CA ILE A 29 -6.25 -17.93 -8.20
C ILE A 29 -5.28 -17.45 -9.26
N ILE A 30 -5.37 -18.03 -10.46
CA ILE A 30 -4.61 -17.58 -11.62
C ILE A 30 -5.58 -16.99 -12.65
N LEU A 31 -5.43 -15.70 -12.91
CA LEU A 31 -6.05 -15.01 -14.02
C LEU A 31 -5.16 -15.19 -15.25
N ILE A 32 -5.62 -15.95 -16.24
CA ILE A 32 -4.88 -16.21 -17.48
C ILE A 32 -5.63 -15.63 -18.69
N GLY A 33 -4.89 -15.03 -19.61
CA GLY A 33 -5.43 -14.48 -20.84
C GLY A 33 -4.44 -13.57 -21.54
N GLU A 34 -4.80 -13.10 -22.73
CA GLU A 34 -3.94 -12.22 -23.53
C GLU A 34 -3.72 -10.84 -22.87
N ASN A 35 -2.76 -10.09 -23.37
CA ASN A 35 -2.54 -8.72 -22.94
C ASN A 35 -3.76 -7.86 -23.28
N GLY A 36 -4.26 -7.09 -22.31
CA GLY A 36 -5.46 -6.27 -22.47
C GLY A 36 -6.80 -6.95 -22.14
N SER A 37 -6.82 -8.25 -21.80
CA SER A 37 -8.06 -8.95 -21.43
C SER A 37 -8.71 -8.45 -20.13
N GLY A 38 -7.95 -7.72 -19.29
CA GLY A 38 -8.45 -7.12 -18.06
C GLY A 38 -7.97 -7.80 -16.77
N LYS A 39 -7.01 -8.72 -16.84
CA LYS A 39 -6.39 -9.37 -15.66
C LYS A 39 -6.01 -8.37 -14.55
N THR A 40 -5.20 -7.37 -14.90
CA THR A 40 -4.80 -6.30 -13.97
C THR A 40 -5.97 -5.44 -13.50
N ASN A 41 -7.04 -5.29 -14.30
CA ASN A 41 -8.24 -4.55 -13.88
C ASN A 41 -9.00 -5.30 -12.77
N ILE A 42 -9.01 -6.63 -12.80
CA ILE A 42 -9.57 -7.44 -11.70
C ILE A 42 -8.75 -7.26 -10.43
N LEU A 43 -7.41 -7.37 -10.51
CA LEU A 43 -6.55 -7.08 -9.36
C LEU A 43 -6.79 -5.65 -8.85
N GLU A 44 -6.97 -4.69 -9.75
CA GLU A 44 -7.21 -3.29 -9.40
C GLU A 44 -8.51 -3.15 -8.61
N ALA A 45 -9.58 -3.81 -9.07
CA ALA A 45 -10.85 -3.82 -8.37
C ALA A 45 -10.72 -4.40 -6.95
N ILE A 46 -10.01 -5.51 -6.77
CA ILE A 46 -9.79 -6.12 -5.46
C ILE A 46 -9.00 -5.17 -4.55
N SER A 47 -7.95 -4.54 -5.07
CA SER A 47 -7.11 -3.60 -4.32
C SER A 47 -7.84 -2.35 -3.83
N LEU A 48 -9.03 -2.05 -4.36
CA LEU A 48 -9.85 -0.96 -3.85
C LEU A 48 -10.35 -1.25 -2.44
N PHE A 49 -10.49 -2.50 -2.02
CA PHE A 49 -10.92 -2.85 -0.67
C PHE A 49 -9.78 -2.77 0.35
N TYR A 50 -8.79 -1.91 0.13
CA TYR A 50 -7.69 -1.57 1.04
C TYR A 50 -7.43 -0.05 0.99
N PRO A 51 -6.82 0.58 2.03
CA PRO A 51 -6.63 2.03 2.04
C PRO A 51 -5.85 2.56 0.84
N GLY A 52 -6.30 3.72 0.34
CA GLY A 52 -5.70 4.41 -0.79
C GLY A 52 -6.58 4.39 -2.04
N ARG A 53 -5.95 4.48 -3.22
CA ARG A 53 -6.62 4.57 -4.53
C ARG A 53 -6.50 3.27 -5.36
N GLY A 54 -6.22 2.15 -4.70
CA GLY A 54 -5.93 0.87 -5.35
C GLY A 54 -4.54 0.80 -5.98
N LEU A 55 -4.23 -0.34 -6.60
CA LEU A 55 -2.88 -0.70 -7.06
C LEU A 55 -2.28 0.28 -8.07
N ARG A 56 -3.11 0.88 -8.94
CA ARG A 56 -2.67 1.84 -9.97
C ARG A 56 -2.67 3.29 -9.50
N SER A 57 -3.23 3.59 -8.32
CA SER A 57 -3.43 4.96 -7.84
C SER A 57 -4.06 5.91 -8.87
N ALA A 58 -4.97 5.39 -9.70
CA ALA A 58 -5.54 6.13 -10.82
C ALA A 58 -6.36 7.34 -10.35
N LYS A 59 -6.48 8.36 -11.22
CA LYS A 59 -7.48 9.41 -11.05
C LYS A 59 -8.87 8.76 -11.11
N LEU A 60 -9.78 9.15 -10.20
CA LEU A 60 -11.10 8.52 -10.10
C LEU A 60 -11.90 8.64 -11.39
N ALA A 61 -11.71 9.73 -12.15
CA ALA A 61 -12.33 9.94 -13.46
C ALA A 61 -12.03 8.82 -14.49
N ASN A 62 -10.93 8.08 -14.33
CA ASN A 62 -10.48 7.05 -15.25
C ASN A 62 -10.91 5.64 -14.84
N VAL A 63 -11.63 5.48 -13.73
CA VAL A 63 -11.97 4.16 -13.16
C VAL A 63 -13.14 3.53 -13.90
N CYS A 64 -14.20 4.30 -14.13
CA CYS A 64 -15.36 3.80 -14.87
C CYS A 64 -15.07 3.62 -16.35
N LYS A 65 -15.80 2.71 -16.98
CA LYS A 65 -15.70 2.39 -18.40
C LYS A 65 -15.91 3.62 -19.28
N THR A 66 -15.21 3.68 -20.41
CA THR A 66 -15.35 4.77 -21.38
C THR A 66 -16.83 4.85 -21.80
N SER A 67 -17.48 6.01 -21.57
CA SER A 67 -18.92 6.32 -21.69
C SER A 67 -19.80 6.23 -20.43
N GLU A 68 -19.33 5.61 -19.33
CA GLU A 68 -20.15 5.44 -18.13
C GLU A 68 -19.81 6.49 -17.06
N ASP A 69 -20.84 7.10 -16.44
CA ASP A 69 -20.63 8.05 -15.33
C ASP A 69 -20.53 7.35 -13.98
N HIS A 70 -21.16 6.18 -13.83
CA HIS A 70 -21.16 5.39 -12.60
C HIS A 70 -20.54 4.02 -12.84
N CYS A 71 -19.82 3.54 -11.83
CA CYS A 71 -19.34 2.16 -11.80
C CYS A 71 -19.30 1.64 -10.36
N LEU A 72 -19.51 0.34 -10.23
CA LEU A 72 -19.60 -0.37 -8.96
C LEU A 72 -18.62 -1.54 -8.94
N VAL A 73 -17.91 -1.65 -7.83
CA VAL A 73 -17.13 -2.83 -7.46
C VAL A 73 -17.73 -3.37 -6.18
N LYS A 74 -18.21 -4.60 -6.20
CA LYS A 74 -18.83 -5.27 -5.06
C LYS A 74 -18.08 -6.57 -4.76
N ALA A 75 -17.84 -6.83 -3.48
CA ALA A 75 -17.11 -8.00 -3.03
C ALA A 75 -17.74 -8.59 -1.77
N LEU A 76 -17.82 -9.92 -1.72
CA LEU A 76 -18.05 -10.64 -0.47
C LEU A 76 -16.68 -11.09 0.06
N LEU A 77 -16.28 -10.55 1.21
CA LEU A 77 -14.95 -10.78 1.79
C LEU A 77 -15.08 -11.42 3.16
N GLN A 78 -14.27 -12.46 3.42
CA GLN A 78 -13.93 -12.83 4.77
C GLN A 78 -12.97 -11.77 5.32
N SER A 79 -13.49 -10.84 6.13
CA SER A 79 -12.72 -9.74 6.73
C SER A 79 -12.12 -10.15 8.08
N LYS A 80 -11.34 -9.24 8.67
CA LYS A 80 -10.84 -9.33 10.06
C LYS A 80 -11.99 -9.51 11.07
N LEU A 81 -13.18 -8.98 10.76
CA LEU A 81 -14.37 -8.98 11.62
C LEU A 81 -15.40 -10.06 11.28
N GLY A 82 -15.19 -10.86 10.23
CA GLY A 82 -16.18 -11.83 9.75
C GLY A 82 -16.50 -11.67 8.27
N LEU A 83 -17.42 -12.49 7.77
CA LEU A 83 -17.94 -12.39 6.42
C LEU A 83 -18.74 -11.09 6.27
N ALA A 84 -18.40 -10.28 5.28
CA ALA A 84 -19.07 -9.02 5.03
C ALA A 84 -19.06 -8.64 3.56
N GLU A 85 -20.07 -7.89 3.16
CA GLU A 85 -20.14 -7.27 1.85
C GLU A 85 -19.44 -5.92 1.86
N PHE A 86 -18.58 -5.70 0.88
CA PHE A 86 -17.96 -4.42 0.61
C PHE A 86 -18.39 -3.93 -0.76
N THR A 87 -18.72 -2.64 -0.84
CA THR A 87 -18.96 -1.97 -2.11
C THR A 87 -18.03 -0.77 -2.23
N THR A 88 -17.60 -0.49 -3.45
CA THR A 88 -16.98 0.79 -3.81
C THR A 88 -17.65 1.29 -5.08
N GLN A 89 -18.32 2.43 -4.95
CA GLN A 89 -18.97 3.12 -6.05
C GLN A 89 -18.18 4.35 -6.45
N PHE A 90 -18.10 4.60 -7.74
CA PHE A 90 -17.50 5.80 -8.30
C PHE A 90 -18.50 6.56 -9.14
N LYS A 91 -18.44 7.88 -9.08
CA LYS A 91 -19.16 8.78 -9.98
C LYS A 91 -18.17 9.74 -10.63
N ARG A 92 -17.97 9.60 -11.95
CA ARG A 92 -16.98 10.36 -12.73
C ARG A 92 -17.25 11.86 -12.65
N SER A 93 -18.49 12.28 -12.88
CA SER A 93 -18.93 13.68 -12.89
C SER A 93 -18.67 14.43 -11.58
N SER A 94 -18.75 13.75 -10.43
CA SER A 94 -18.48 14.36 -9.11
C SER A 94 -17.10 14.03 -8.54
N ASN A 95 -16.26 13.28 -9.27
CA ASN A 95 -14.95 12.79 -8.81
C ASN A 95 -15.04 12.15 -7.41
N ARG A 96 -16.14 11.43 -7.14
CA ARG A 96 -16.47 10.90 -5.82
C ARG A 96 -16.30 9.39 -5.79
N ARG A 97 -15.72 8.90 -4.69
CA ARG A 97 -15.67 7.49 -4.32
C ARG A 97 -16.45 7.30 -3.02
N ILE A 98 -17.38 6.36 -2.99
CA ILE A 98 -18.13 5.96 -1.79
C ILE A 98 -17.83 4.49 -1.54
N THR A 99 -17.43 4.17 -0.31
CA THR A 99 -17.13 2.81 0.09
C THR A 99 -18.05 2.43 1.24
N GLU A 100 -18.62 1.23 1.18
CA GLU A 100 -19.56 0.73 2.18
C GLU A 100 -19.11 -0.64 2.69
N TYR A 101 -19.41 -0.91 3.95
CA TYR A 101 -19.26 -2.18 4.65
C TYR A 101 -20.64 -2.58 5.17
N ASN A 102 -21.20 -3.69 4.69
CA ASN A 102 -22.58 -4.11 4.97
C ASN A 102 -23.57 -2.94 4.85
N GLU A 103 -23.59 -2.30 3.68
CA GLU A 103 -24.47 -1.16 3.33
C GLU A 103 -24.26 0.13 4.16
N SER A 104 -23.33 0.12 5.12
CA SER A 104 -22.96 1.28 5.92
C SER A 104 -21.74 1.98 5.33
N LYS A 105 -21.83 3.29 5.09
CA LYS A 105 -20.71 4.09 4.57
C LYS A 105 -19.55 4.12 5.55
N ILE A 106 -18.35 3.88 5.04
CA ILE A 106 -17.09 3.96 5.79
C ILE A 106 -16.09 4.87 5.06
N ALA A 107 -15.13 5.44 5.78
CA ALA A 107 -14.03 6.15 5.14
C ALA A 107 -13.00 5.18 4.55
N ASN A 108 -12.39 5.52 3.41
CA ASN A 108 -11.44 4.64 2.72
C ASN A 108 -10.19 4.30 3.56
N ASN A 109 -9.80 5.21 4.45
CA ASN A 109 -8.68 4.99 5.38
C ASN A 109 -9.04 4.07 6.56
N GLU A 110 -10.30 3.69 6.71
CA GLU A 110 -10.76 2.69 7.69
C GLU A 110 -10.69 1.27 7.15
N LEU A 111 -10.50 1.08 5.83
CA LEU A 111 -10.45 -0.24 5.20
C LEU A 111 -9.41 -1.16 5.86
N SER A 112 -8.28 -0.63 6.33
CA SER A 112 -7.26 -1.39 7.08
C SER A 112 -7.78 -2.01 8.38
N LYS A 113 -8.86 -1.49 8.97
CA LYS A 113 -9.54 -2.09 10.13
C LYS A 113 -10.22 -3.42 9.76
N PHE A 114 -10.61 -3.59 8.49
CA PHE A 114 -11.37 -4.73 8.01
C PHE A 114 -10.56 -5.69 7.13
N THR A 115 -9.66 -5.18 6.30
CA THR A 115 -8.91 -5.96 5.31
C THR A 115 -7.40 -5.80 5.49
N SER A 116 -6.64 -6.70 4.87
CA SER A 116 -5.19 -6.69 4.81
C SER A 116 -4.82 -7.18 3.42
N MET A 117 -4.07 -6.37 2.68
CA MET A 117 -3.68 -6.71 1.31
C MET A 117 -2.24 -6.32 1.08
N VAL A 118 -1.56 -7.14 0.29
CA VAL A 118 -0.20 -6.89 -0.19
C VAL A 118 -0.25 -7.08 -1.70
N TRP A 119 0.51 -6.28 -2.45
CA TRP A 119 0.58 -6.46 -3.89
C TRP A 119 1.93 -6.11 -4.46
N LEU A 120 2.23 -6.76 -5.59
CA LEU A 120 3.40 -6.51 -6.41
C LEU A 120 2.97 -6.42 -7.86
N THR A 121 3.32 -5.31 -8.51
CA THR A 121 2.97 -5.07 -9.91
C THR A 121 4.18 -4.54 -10.67
N PRO A 122 4.22 -4.66 -12.02
CA PRO A 122 5.34 -4.14 -12.82
C PRO A 122 5.57 -2.64 -12.58
N HIS A 123 4.52 -1.85 -12.32
CA HIS A 123 4.64 -0.42 -11.99
C HIS A 123 5.43 -0.15 -10.70
N MET A 124 5.51 -1.11 -9.78
CA MET A 124 6.27 -0.97 -8.55
C MET A 124 7.76 -1.25 -8.74
N GLU A 125 8.20 -1.84 -9.84
CA GLU A 125 9.63 -2.13 -10.08
C GLU A 125 10.50 -0.86 -10.10
N GLY A 126 9.90 0.29 -10.46
CA GLY A 126 10.56 1.61 -10.41
C GLY A 126 10.49 2.33 -9.06
N ILE A 127 9.99 1.69 -7.99
CA ILE A 127 9.76 2.34 -6.69
C ILE A 127 11.05 2.93 -6.10
N PHE A 128 12.20 2.26 -6.23
CA PHE A 128 13.45 2.75 -5.66
C PHE A 128 13.99 3.97 -6.41
N THR A 129 13.75 4.06 -7.72
CA THR A 129 14.14 5.20 -8.56
C THR A 129 13.12 6.34 -8.57
N SER A 130 11.92 6.13 -8.02
CA SER A 130 10.84 7.13 -7.97
C SER A 130 11.12 8.30 -7.02
N GLY A 131 10.19 9.24 -6.90
CA GLY A 131 10.29 10.33 -5.91
C GLY A 131 10.09 9.83 -4.47
N SER A 132 10.56 10.59 -3.48
CA SER A 132 10.37 10.23 -2.05
C SER A 132 8.90 10.04 -1.66
N ASN A 133 7.98 10.68 -2.38
CA ASN A 133 6.54 10.50 -2.18
C ASN A 133 6.05 9.08 -2.47
N ASP A 134 6.53 8.47 -3.55
CA ASP A 134 6.08 7.13 -3.92
C ASP A 134 6.70 6.10 -2.98
N ARG A 135 8.00 6.24 -2.66
CA ARG A 135 8.67 5.41 -1.65
C ARG A 135 8.02 5.51 -0.27
N ARG A 136 7.64 6.71 0.17
CA ARG A 136 6.94 6.92 1.44
C ARG A 136 5.53 6.31 1.43
N LYS A 137 4.78 6.42 0.33
CA LYS A 137 3.48 5.72 0.17
C LYS A 137 3.62 4.21 0.14
N PHE A 138 4.74 3.69 -0.36
CA PHE A 138 5.05 2.27 -0.27
C PHE A 138 5.30 1.86 1.19
N LEU A 139 6.13 2.60 1.93
CA LEU A 139 6.32 2.37 3.37
C LEU A 139 5.00 2.48 4.15
N ASP A 140 4.20 3.52 3.92
CA ASP A 140 2.93 3.70 4.63
C ASP A 140 1.97 2.53 4.38
N ARG A 141 1.95 1.95 3.17
CA ARG A 141 1.18 0.72 2.89
C ARG A 141 1.66 -0.49 3.68
N ILE A 142 2.97 -0.66 3.81
CA ILE A 142 3.53 -1.70 4.68
C ILE A 142 3.06 -1.48 6.11
N VAL A 143 3.16 -0.24 6.61
CA VAL A 143 2.74 0.12 7.98
C VAL A 143 1.24 -0.16 8.21
N TYR A 144 0.36 0.02 7.22
CA TYR A 144 -1.07 -0.29 7.36
C TYR A 144 -1.34 -1.76 7.74
N ASN A 145 -0.46 -2.69 7.35
CA ASN A 145 -0.58 -4.11 7.71
C ASN A 145 -0.15 -4.40 9.16
N PHE A 146 0.62 -3.50 9.79
CA PHE A 146 1.08 -3.62 11.18
C PHE A 146 0.29 -2.74 12.16
N ASP A 147 -0.10 -1.54 11.72
CA ASP A 147 -0.96 -0.62 12.45
C ASP A 147 -2.12 -0.13 11.56
N PRO A 148 -3.33 -0.71 11.73
CA PRO A 148 -4.50 -0.31 10.97
C PRO A 148 -4.92 1.16 11.11
N LYS A 149 -4.52 1.86 12.18
CA LYS A 149 -4.85 3.28 12.40
C LYS A 149 -3.94 4.21 11.59
N HIS A 150 -2.82 3.72 11.08
CA HIS A 150 -1.84 4.54 10.36
C HIS A 150 -2.44 5.23 9.13
N ALA A 151 -3.34 4.58 8.39
CA ALA A 151 -4.03 5.18 7.25
C ALA A 151 -4.90 6.39 7.66
N GLU A 152 -5.56 6.30 8.80
CA GLU A 152 -6.37 7.38 9.38
C GLU A 152 -5.46 8.54 9.83
N LEU A 153 -4.33 8.24 10.46
CA LEU A 153 -3.32 9.22 10.86
C LEU A 153 -2.75 9.99 9.66
N VAL A 154 -2.33 9.28 8.59
CA VAL A 154 -1.82 9.91 7.36
C VAL A 154 -2.86 10.84 6.74
N SER A 155 -4.12 10.39 6.65
CA SER A 155 -5.21 11.21 6.10
C SER A 155 -5.48 12.47 6.94
N LYS A 156 -5.49 12.33 8.27
CA LYS A 156 -5.67 13.46 9.20
C LYS A 156 -4.49 14.44 9.12
N TYR A 157 -3.26 13.93 9.00
CA TYR A 157 -2.08 14.75 8.82
C TYR A 157 -2.15 15.59 7.53
N GLU A 158 -2.50 14.95 6.40
CA GLU A 158 -2.67 15.64 5.11
C GLU A 158 -3.75 16.74 5.21
N TYR A 159 -4.88 16.46 5.86
CA TYR A 159 -5.92 17.47 6.11
C TYR A 159 -5.40 18.69 6.87
N TYR A 160 -4.76 18.49 8.03
CA TYR A 160 -4.24 19.61 8.82
C TYR A 160 -3.09 20.36 8.13
N MET A 161 -2.27 19.65 7.36
CA MET A 161 -1.24 20.28 6.53
C MET A 161 -1.86 21.17 5.44
N HIS A 162 -2.96 20.75 4.82
CA HIS A 162 -3.70 21.58 3.85
C HIS A 162 -4.31 22.81 4.51
N GLU A 163 -4.94 22.67 5.68
CA GLU A 163 -5.47 23.80 6.46
C GLU A 163 -4.35 24.79 6.84
N ARG A 164 -3.20 24.30 7.31
CA ARG A 164 -2.02 25.12 7.59
C ARG A 164 -1.56 25.91 6.36
N ASN A 165 -1.40 25.23 5.23
CA ASN A 165 -0.97 25.87 3.99
C ASN A 165 -1.96 26.95 3.55
N LYS A 166 -3.27 26.69 3.68
CA LYS A 166 -4.32 27.66 3.35
C LYS A 166 -4.20 28.93 4.20
N ILE A 167 -4.10 28.80 5.52
CA ILE A 167 -3.96 29.94 6.45
C ILE A 167 -2.72 30.77 6.12
N LEU A 168 -1.58 30.12 5.86
CA LEU A 168 -0.33 30.81 5.55
C LEU A 168 -0.38 31.56 4.21
N VAL A 169 -0.96 30.94 3.17
CA VAL A 169 -1.06 31.53 1.83
C VAL A 169 -2.07 32.68 1.77
N GLU A 170 -3.23 32.51 2.41
CA GLU A 170 -4.30 33.52 2.45
C GLU A 170 -4.02 34.65 3.47
N ASP A 171 -2.90 34.56 4.20
CA ASP A 171 -2.51 35.49 5.26
C ASP A 171 -3.61 35.72 6.30
N ILE A 172 -4.34 34.64 6.62
CA ILE A 172 -5.43 34.69 7.61
C ILE A 172 -4.80 34.98 8.97
N ARG A 173 -5.17 36.12 9.56
CA ARG A 173 -4.67 36.58 10.86
C ARG A 173 -5.39 35.88 12.02
N ASP A 174 -5.21 34.57 12.10
CA ASP A 174 -5.68 33.74 13.23
C ASP A 174 -4.54 32.87 13.75
N ASP A 175 -3.66 33.49 14.53
CA ASP A 175 -2.48 32.84 15.11
C ASP A 175 -2.85 31.69 16.06
N ASN A 176 -3.98 31.84 16.77
CA ASN A 176 -4.49 30.83 17.69
C ASN A 176 -4.95 29.58 16.93
N TRP A 177 -5.71 29.75 15.84
CA TRP A 177 -6.12 28.62 15.01
C TRP A 177 -4.93 27.93 14.35
N LEU A 178 -3.97 28.71 13.83
CA LEU A 178 -2.74 28.16 13.26
C LEU A 178 -1.94 27.34 14.28
N LYS A 179 -1.84 27.81 15.52
CA LYS A 179 -1.21 27.08 16.62
C LYS A 179 -1.92 25.75 16.92
N ILE A 180 -3.26 25.75 17.00
CA ILE A 180 -4.04 24.52 17.21
C ILE A 180 -3.80 23.51 16.08
N ILE A 181 -3.76 23.96 14.83
CA ILE A 181 -3.44 23.10 13.68
C ILE A 181 -2.04 22.51 13.81
N GLU A 182 -1.04 23.33 14.16
CA GLU A 182 0.34 22.89 14.31
C GLU A 182 0.53 21.88 15.44
N GLU A 183 -0.14 22.07 16.59
CA GLU A 183 -0.16 21.10 17.69
C GLU A 183 -0.77 19.76 17.26
N LYS A 184 -1.87 19.78 16.50
CA LYS A 184 -2.48 18.56 15.95
C LYS A 184 -1.57 17.88 14.92
N MET A 185 -0.92 18.67 14.04
CA MET A 185 0.05 18.14 13.09
C MET A 185 1.23 17.49 13.81
N ALA A 186 1.68 18.08 14.93
CA ALA A 186 2.79 17.57 15.73
C ALA A 186 2.46 16.24 16.41
N ASP A 187 1.30 16.15 17.06
CA ASP A 187 0.80 14.92 17.68
C ASP A 187 0.68 13.77 16.66
N ILE A 188 0.03 14.04 15.53
CA ILE A 188 -0.15 13.03 14.47
C ILE A 188 1.20 12.65 13.85
N SER A 189 2.11 13.61 13.63
CA SER A 189 3.46 13.34 13.10
C SER A 189 4.24 12.41 14.01
N ASN A 190 4.16 12.61 15.33
CA ASN A 190 4.79 11.73 16.29
C ASN A 190 4.29 10.28 16.15
N HIS A 191 2.98 10.08 16.05
CA HIS A 191 2.41 8.75 15.85
C HIS A 191 2.84 8.12 14.52
N ILE A 192 2.79 8.86 13.41
CA ILE A 192 3.22 8.38 12.07
C ILE A 192 4.69 7.95 12.10
N ALA A 193 5.57 8.77 12.69
CA ALA A 193 7.00 8.50 12.76
C ALA A 193 7.31 7.25 13.60
N ASN A 194 6.69 7.11 14.79
CA ASN A 194 6.86 5.91 15.61
C ASN A 194 6.36 4.64 14.91
N ASN A 195 5.20 4.71 14.24
CA ASN A 195 4.65 3.57 13.51
C ASN A 195 5.57 3.12 12.38
N ARG A 196 6.15 4.06 11.63
CA ARG A 196 7.14 3.79 10.59
C ARG A 196 8.41 3.16 11.17
N LEU A 197 8.98 3.74 12.23
CA LEU A 197 10.20 3.23 12.85
C LEU A 197 10.02 1.80 13.38
N LYS A 198 8.94 1.55 14.12
CA LYS A 198 8.59 0.22 14.63
C LYS A 198 8.40 -0.79 13.49
N THR A 199 7.75 -0.38 12.40
CA THR A 199 7.57 -1.23 11.22
C THR A 199 8.90 -1.54 10.54
N LEU A 200 9.80 -0.56 10.43
CA LEU A 200 11.12 -0.77 9.84
C LEU A 200 11.95 -1.77 10.65
N GLU A 201 11.90 -1.70 11.98
CA GLU A 201 12.56 -2.66 12.87
C GLU A 201 12.04 -4.09 12.64
N PHE A 202 10.72 -4.25 12.63
CA PHE A 202 10.05 -5.52 12.33
C PHE A 202 10.41 -6.09 10.96
N MET A 203 10.40 -5.23 9.95
CA MET A 203 10.72 -5.58 8.57
C MET A 203 12.19 -5.93 8.40
N GLN A 204 13.10 -5.23 9.08
CA GLN A 204 14.52 -5.53 9.05
C GLN A 204 14.78 -6.92 9.61
N GLN A 205 14.23 -7.23 10.80
CA GLN A 205 14.33 -8.58 11.39
C GLN A 205 13.76 -9.64 10.44
N ALA A 206 12.61 -9.36 9.82
CA ALA A 206 11.98 -10.29 8.89
C ALA A 206 12.82 -10.55 7.63
N ILE A 207 13.51 -9.54 7.09
CA ILE A 207 14.43 -9.71 5.96
C ILE A 207 15.66 -10.51 6.38
N ASP A 208 16.20 -10.25 7.56
CA ASP A 208 17.37 -10.95 8.08
C ASP A 208 17.07 -12.42 8.40
N ASP A 209 15.85 -12.73 8.85
CA ASP A 209 15.37 -14.09 9.13
C ASP A 209 15.02 -14.90 7.86
N LEU A 210 14.81 -14.26 6.72
CA LEU A 210 14.48 -14.97 5.49
C LEU A 210 15.71 -15.70 4.93
N GLU A 211 15.67 -17.02 5.01
CA GLU A 211 16.53 -17.90 4.21
C GLU A 211 15.92 -18.00 2.81
N ASN A 212 16.47 -17.23 1.86
CA ASN A 212 15.89 -17.11 0.51
C ASN A 212 16.93 -16.92 -0.61
N GLU A 213 16.46 -17.09 -1.84
CA GLU A 213 17.22 -16.85 -3.09
C GLU A 213 17.23 -15.37 -3.53
N PHE A 214 16.61 -14.49 -2.74
CA PHE A 214 16.50 -13.07 -3.02
C PHE A 214 17.58 -12.27 -2.27
N PRO A 215 18.01 -11.11 -2.79
CA PRO A 215 18.99 -10.29 -2.09
C PRO A 215 18.40 -9.71 -0.79
N LYS A 216 19.16 -9.80 0.29
CA LYS A 216 18.87 -9.06 1.53
C LYS A 216 19.09 -7.56 1.35
N ALA A 217 18.32 -6.78 2.09
CA ALA A 217 18.36 -5.33 2.07
C ALA A 217 18.31 -4.73 3.47
N ASP A 218 19.04 -3.64 3.66
CA ASP A 218 18.94 -2.81 4.87
C ASP A 218 17.88 -1.72 4.62
N LEU A 219 16.90 -1.64 5.51
CA LEU A 219 15.81 -0.68 5.46
C LEU A 219 16.08 0.49 6.42
N SER A 220 15.85 1.72 5.95
CA SER A 220 16.00 2.91 6.78
C SER A 220 15.07 4.04 6.34
N ILE A 221 14.95 5.06 7.17
CA ILE A 221 14.18 6.26 6.86
C ILE A 221 15.02 7.51 7.14
N ASP A 222 15.08 8.38 6.13
CA ASP A 222 15.68 9.70 6.23
C ASP A 222 14.58 10.73 6.46
N GLY A 223 14.37 11.13 7.72
CA GLY A 223 13.36 12.10 8.10
C GLY A 223 13.71 12.74 9.43
N ILE A 224 13.58 14.07 9.52
CA ILE A 224 14.04 14.82 10.71
C ILE A 224 13.32 14.36 11.97
N VAL A 225 12.01 14.11 11.89
CA VAL A 225 11.19 13.66 13.02
C VAL A 225 11.63 12.27 13.47
N GLU A 226 11.75 11.34 12.52
CA GLU A 226 12.21 9.98 12.78
C GLU A 226 13.62 9.95 13.40
N GLN A 227 14.55 10.76 12.89
CA GLN A 227 15.90 10.88 13.44
C GLN A 227 15.92 11.47 14.85
N LYS A 228 15.04 12.42 15.18
CA LYS A 228 14.94 12.94 16.55
C LYS A 228 14.43 11.88 17.51
N ILE A 229 13.44 11.08 17.11
CA ILE A 229 12.93 9.96 17.93
C ILE A 229 14.05 8.94 18.16
N LEU A 230 14.76 8.52 17.11
CA LEU A 230 15.87 7.57 17.22
C LEU A 230 17.00 8.05 18.13
N ASN A 231 17.26 9.37 18.17
CA ASN A 231 18.23 9.98 19.07
C ASN A 231 17.71 10.22 20.50
N GLY A 232 16.55 9.67 20.85
CA GLY A 232 15.99 9.78 22.20
C GLY A 232 15.47 11.18 22.56
N LYS A 233 15.08 12.00 21.56
CA LYS A 233 14.54 13.34 21.81
C LYS A 233 13.25 13.25 22.63
N GLU A 234 13.32 13.69 23.88
CA GLU A 234 12.13 13.93 24.71
C GLU A 234 11.27 15.06 24.12
N ASN A 235 9.96 15.01 24.41
CA ASN A 235 8.98 16.03 24.00
C ASN A 235 8.98 16.30 22.49
N ILE A 236 8.98 15.23 21.69
CA ILE A 236 8.98 15.28 20.23
C ILE A 236 7.83 16.12 19.66
N VAL A 237 6.64 16.10 20.28
CA VAL A 237 5.49 16.94 19.89
C VAL A 237 5.85 18.41 20.03
N SER A 238 6.39 18.84 21.18
CA SER A 238 6.83 20.23 21.40
C SER A 238 7.92 20.66 20.42
N PHE A 239 8.85 19.75 20.10
CA PHE A 239 9.87 19.99 19.07
C PHE A 239 9.22 20.24 17.69
N ILE A 240 8.31 19.37 17.25
CA ILE A 240 7.64 19.50 15.95
C ILE A 240 6.83 20.79 15.88
N THR A 241 6.07 21.13 16.95
CA THR A 241 5.30 22.38 17.03
C THR A 241 6.21 23.60 16.92
N ALA A 242 7.36 23.61 17.61
CA ALA A 242 8.32 24.71 17.55
C ALA A 242 8.94 24.88 16.15
N GLU A 243 9.31 23.78 15.48
CA GLU A 243 9.83 23.81 14.10
C GLU A 243 8.77 24.29 13.09
N LEU A 244 7.52 23.84 13.24
CA LEU A 244 6.41 24.33 12.42
C LEU A 244 6.19 25.84 12.60
N TYR A 245 6.27 26.34 13.85
CA TYR A 245 6.19 27.76 14.14
C TYR A 245 7.34 28.55 13.49
N GLN A 246 8.58 28.10 13.65
CA GLN A 246 9.77 28.76 13.10
C GLN A 246 9.78 28.79 11.57
N THR A 247 9.18 27.78 10.92
CA THR A 247 9.13 27.69 9.46
C THR A 247 7.96 28.44 8.82
N ARG A 248 7.06 29.07 9.59
CA ARG A 248 5.87 29.76 9.06
C ARG A 248 6.18 30.79 7.97
N SER A 249 7.16 31.67 8.18
CA SER A 249 7.52 32.70 7.20
C SER A 249 8.04 32.08 5.89
N LYS A 250 8.88 31.04 6.00
CA LYS A 250 9.40 30.29 4.85
C LYS A 250 8.27 29.55 4.12
N ASP A 251 7.38 28.90 4.87
CA ASP A 251 6.29 28.09 4.33
C ASP A 251 5.22 28.95 3.64
N LYS A 252 4.97 30.15 4.18
CA LYS A 252 4.16 31.19 3.53
C LYS A 252 4.73 31.57 2.17
N LEU A 253 6.03 31.87 2.09
CA LEU A 253 6.70 32.21 0.83
C LEU A 253 6.70 31.05 -0.18
N LEU A 254 6.86 29.81 0.30
CA LEU A 254 6.87 28.61 -0.55
C LEU A 254 5.47 28.13 -0.96
N GLY A 255 4.41 28.65 -0.32
CA GLY A 255 3.03 28.17 -0.47
C GLY A 255 2.81 26.73 0.00
N ARG A 256 3.71 26.18 0.81
CA ARG A 256 3.65 24.79 1.30
C ARG A 256 4.46 24.61 2.57
N THR A 257 4.01 23.69 3.41
CA THR A 257 4.73 23.26 4.60
C THR A 257 6.07 22.61 4.21
N SER A 258 7.19 23.10 4.77
CA SER A 258 8.53 22.60 4.45
C SER A 258 9.10 21.59 5.45
N PHE A 259 8.44 21.41 6.60
CA PHE A 259 8.87 20.52 7.69
C PHE A 259 7.81 19.48 8.07
N GLY A 260 8.24 18.27 8.43
CA GLY A 260 7.38 17.21 8.99
C GLY A 260 7.50 15.86 8.27
N VAL A 261 6.74 14.87 8.75
CA VAL A 261 6.80 13.46 8.30
C VAL A 261 6.44 13.22 6.83
N HIS A 262 5.83 14.20 6.15
CA HIS A 262 5.60 14.16 4.71
C HIS A 262 6.85 14.48 3.88
N LYS A 263 7.97 14.87 4.52
CA LYS A 263 9.27 15.04 3.88
C LYS A 263 10.17 13.83 3.99
N SER A 264 9.88 12.89 4.90
CA SER A 264 10.71 11.72 5.16
C SER A 264 10.82 10.80 3.94
N ASP A 265 11.99 10.23 3.71
CA ASP A 265 12.28 9.36 2.57
C ASP A 265 12.60 7.94 3.03
N PHE A 266 11.95 6.96 2.43
CA PHE A 266 12.22 5.55 2.70
C PHE A 266 13.40 5.09 1.84
N LEU A 267 14.45 4.58 2.49
CA LEU A 267 15.69 4.18 1.86
C LEU A 267 15.89 2.68 1.98
N VAL A 268 16.30 2.07 0.87
CA VAL A 268 16.61 0.64 0.79
C VAL A 268 18.00 0.49 0.22
N LYS A 269 18.83 -0.32 0.89
CA LYS A 269 20.21 -0.58 0.52
C LYS A 269 20.42 -2.07 0.28
N HIS A 270 21.01 -2.44 -0.84
CA HIS A 270 21.40 -3.82 -1.08
C HIS A 270 22.53 -4.19 -0.13
N GLN A 271 22.28 -5.12 0.80
CA GLN A 271 23.19 -5.41 1.92
C GLN A 271 24.56 -5.91 1.41
N LYS A 272 24.58 -6.95 0.57
CA LYS A 272 25.81 -7.51 -0.02
C LYS A 272 26.63 -6.51 -0.84
N LYS A 273 25.97 -5.67 -1.65
CA LYS A 273 26.66 -4.69 -2.52
C LYS A 273 26.98 -3.38 -1.83
N ASN A 274 26.39 -3.13 -0.66
CA ASN A 274 26.54 -1.89 0.09
C ASN A 274 26.13 -0.62 -0.69
N ILE A 275 25.19 -0.72 -1.64
CA ILE A 275 24.70 0.39 -2.46
C ILE A 275 23.19 0.59 -2.29
N LEU A 276 22.70 1.82 -2.48
CA LEU A 276 21.27 2.09 -2.48
C LEU A 276 20.58 1.36 -3.63
N ALA A 277 19.40 0.80 -3.38
CA ALA A 277 18.63 0.03 -4.36
C ALA A 277 18.36 0.82 -5.66
N LYS A 278 18.22 2.15 -5.56
CA LYS A 278 18.06 3.05 -6.74
C LYS A 278 19.23 3.01 -7.74
N PHE A 279 20.40 2.52 -7.32
CA PHE A 279 21.59 2.37 -8.14
C PHE A 279 21.86 0.91 -8.55
N CYS A 280 21.04 -0.04 -8.10
CA CYS A 280 21.11 -1.44 -8.54
C CYS A 280 20.55 -1.60 -9.96
N SER A 281 20.86 -2.72 -10.61
CA SER A 281 20.21 -3.08 -11.88
C SER A 281 18.70 -3.29 -11.72
N THR A 282 17.92 -3.19 -12.79
CA THR A 282 16.45 -3.37 -12.75
C THR A 282 16.05 -4.75 -12.21
N GLY A 283 16.75 -5.82 -12.61
CA GLY A 283 16.52 -7.17 -12.08
C GLY A 283 16.82 -7.28 -10.58
N GLU A 284 17.85 -6.58 -10.09
CA GLU A 284 18.15 -6.53 -8.66
C GLU A 284 17.13 -5.71 -7.87
N GLN A 285 16.65 -4.59 -8.43
CA GLN A 285 15.56 -3.82 -7.84
C GLN A 285 14.30 -4.67 -7.70
N LYS A 286 13.91 -5.41 -8.74
CA LYS A 286 12.79 -6.37 -8.69
C LYS A 286 13.01 -7.43 -7.61
N ALA A 287 14.20 -8.03 -7.54
CA ALA A 287 14.51 -9.06 -6.56
C ALA A 287 14.48 -8.53 -5.12
N ILE A 288 15.01 -7.33 -4.86
CA ILE A 288 14.94 -6.65 -3.55
C ILE A 288 13.47 -6.36 -3.19
N LEU A 289 12.68 -5.86 -4.14
CA LEU A 289 11.27 -5.57 -3.90
C LEU A 289 10.49 -6.83 -3.54
N ILE A 290 10.72 -7.95 -4.24
CA ILE A 290 10.13 -9.25 -3.89
C ILE A 290 10.55 -9.63 -2.47
N ALA A 291 11.84 -9.56 -2.12
CA ALA A 291 12.32 -9.88 -0.78
C ALA A 291 11.57 -9.11 0.33
N ILE A 292 11.38 -7.80 0.14
CA ILE A 292 10.63 -6.95 1.08
C ILE A 292 9.18 -7.44 1.21
N ILE A 293 8.50 -7.75 0.10
CA ILE A 293 7.13 -8.24 0.12
C ILE A 293 7.02 -9.60 0.83
N LEU A 294 7.95 -10.54 0.58
CA LEU A 294 7.97 -11.82 1.28
C LEU A 294 8.21 -11.64 2.78
N ALA A 295 9.08 -10.72 3.17
CA ALA A 295 9.35 -10.38 4.57
C ALA A 295 8.11 -9.79 5.25
N GLU A 296 7.45 -8.84 4.57
CA GLU A 296 6.20 -8.23 5.04
C GLU A 296 5.15 -9.29 5.32
N MET A 297 4.93 -10.20 4.37
CA MET A 297 3.93 -11.24 4.53
C MET A 297 4.27 -12.19 5.68
N ASN A 298 5.50 -12.70 5.72
CA ASN A 298 5.94 -13.62 6.76
C ASN A 298 5.75 -13.00 8.15
N TYR A 299 6.16 -11.75 8.31
CA TYR A 299 6.10 -11.06 9.59
C TYR A 299 4.67 -10.62 9.95
N ALA A 300 3.90 -10.09 9.01
CA ALA A 300 2.51 -9.70 9.23
C ALA A 300 1.65 -10.88 9.68
N ILE A 301 1.82 -12.06 9.06
CA ILE A 301 1.13 -13.28 9.46
C ILE A 301 1.56 -13.73 10.87
N LYS A 302 2.87 -13.70 11.16
CA LYS A 302 3.40 -14.07 12.48
C LYS A 302 2.86 -13.16 13.58
N LEU A 303 2.83 -11.85 13.36
CA LEU A 303 2.41 -10.84 14.34
C LEU A 303 0.88 -10.83 14.53
N THR A 304 0.13 -10.74 13.43
CA THR A 304 -1.32 -10.52 13.49
C THR A 304 -2.14 -11.82 13.55
N LYS A 305 -1.51 -12.97 13.23
CA LYS A 305 -2.19 -14.26 12.99
C LYS A 305 -3.25 -14.22 11.89
N ILE A 306 -3.18 -13.20 11.03
CA ILE A 306 -4.08 -12.94 9.92
C ILE A 306 -3.28 -12.99 8.62
N ALA A 307 -3.73 -13.80 7.66
CA ALA A 307 -3.14 -13.82 6.33
C ALA A 307 -3.78 -12.74 5.44
N PRO A 308 -2.99 -11.84 4.84
CA PRO A 308 -3.49 -10.87 3.87
C PRO A 308 -3.86 -11.55 2.54
N ILE A 309 -4.66 -10.86 1.72
CA ILE A 309 -4.78 -11.21 0.30
C ILE A 309 -3.52 -10.71 -0.42
N LEU A 310 -2.89 -11.57 -1.21
CA LEU A 310 -1.75 -11.21 -2.03
C LEU A 310 -2.16 -11.06 -3.50
N LEU A 311 -1.81 -9.94 -4.13
CA LEU A 311 -2.07 -9.67 -5.54
C LEU A 311 -0.75 -9.54 -6.31
N LEU A 312 -0.45 -10.48 -7.20
CA LEU A 312 0.78 -10.54 -7.98
C LEU A 312 0.44 -10.35 -9.46
N ASP A 313 0.88 -9.24 -10.04
CA ASP A 313 0.69 -8.95 -11.46
C ASP A 313 1.98 -9.30 -12.21
N GLU A 314 1.93 -10.31 -13.08
CA GLU A 314 3.05 -10.76 -13.94
C GLU A 314 4.39 -11.00 -13.19
N VAL A 315 4.31 -11.43 -11.92
CA VAL A 315 5.47 -11.53 -11.03
C VAL A 315 6.53 -12.52 -11.53
N PHE A 316 6.10 -13.62 -12.15
CA PHE A 316 6.98 -14.72 -12.57
C PHE A 316 7.78 -14.40 -13.83
N VAL A 317 7.39 -13.33 -14.56
CA VAL A 317 8.08 -12.91 -15.77
C VAL A 317 9.46 -12.33 -15.41
N HIS A 318 10.48 -12.73 -16.16
CA HIS A 318 11.89 -12.32 -15.97
C HIS A 318 12.54 -12.75 -14.65
N LEU A 319 11.96 -13.70 -13.90
CA LEU A 319 12.66 -14.38 -12.81
C LEU A 319 13.46 -15.57 -13.33
N ASP A 320 14.70 -15.71 -12.86
CA ASP A 320 15.48 -16.93 -13.04
C ASP A 320 14.83 -18.13 -12.35
N ASP A 321 15.16 -19.33 -12.80
CA ASP A 321 14.46 -20.55 -12.40
C ASP A 321 14.53 -20.80 -10.88
N LYS A 322 15.67 -20.51 -10.25
CA LYS A 322 15.85 -20.70 -8.79
C LYS A 322 14.92 -19.77 -8.02
N ARG A 323 14.92 -18.47 -8.34
CA ARG A 323 14.03 -17.50 -7.68
C ARG A 323 12.56 -17.78 -7.96
N ARG A 324 12.23 -18.23 -9.17
CA ARG A 324 10.85 -18.61 -9.53
C ARG A 324 10.37 -19.79 -8.69
N GLN A 325 11.18 -20.85 -8.59
CA GLN A 325 10.87 -22.02 -7.78
C GLN A 325 10.73 -21.65 -6.30
N TYR A 326 11.69 -20.91 -5.74
CA TYR A 326 11.60 -20.43 -4.36
C TYR A 326 10.31 -19.63 -4.11
N LEU A 327 9.96 -18.71 -5.02
CA LEU A 327 8.75 -17.91 -4.89
C LEU A 327 7.49 -18.79 -4.90
N ILE A 328 7.40 -19.78 -5.80
CA ILE A 328 6.28 -20.73 -5.84
C ILE A 328 6.18 -21.52 -4.53
N GLU A 329 7.29 -22.06 -4.03
CA GLU A 329 7.34 -22.82 -2.78
C GLU A 329 6.91 -21.96 -1.59
N PHE A 330 7.46 -20.76 -1.48
CA PHE A 330 7.09 -19.80 -0.45
C PHE A 330 5.58 -19.48 -0.49
N LEU A 331 5.06 -19.15 -1.67
CA LEU A 331 3.65 -18.78 -1.85
C LEU A 331 2.70 -19.94 -1.59
N THR A 332 3.07 -21.17 -1.98
CA THR A 332 2.23 -22.36 -1.73
C THR A 332 2.29 -22.85 -0.28
N GLY A 333 3.37 -22.58 0.44
CA GLY A 333 3.47 -22.84 1.87
C GLY A 333 2.61 -21.90 2.72
N LEU A 334 2.22 -20.75 2.17
CA LEU A 334 1.34 -19.81 2.82
C LEU A 334 -0.12 -20.17 2.55
N ASN A 335 -0.84 -20.61 3.57
CA ASN A 335 -2.27 -20.87 3.51
C ASN A 335 -3.05 -19.54 3.42
N MET A 336 -3.04 -18.89 2.26
CA MET A 336 -3.66 -17.59 2.00
C MET A 336 -4.23 -17.53 0.58
N GLN A 337 -5.16 -16.61 0.35
CA GLN A 337 -5.63 -16.35 -1.00
C GLN A 337 -4.63 -15.46 -1.75
N LEU A 338 -4.08 -16.02 -2.82
CA LEU A 338 -3.14 -15.37 -3.72
C LEU A 338 -3.81 -15.21 -5.09
N TRP A 339 -3.70 -14.04 -5.69
CA TRP A 339 -4.11 -13.78 -7.06
C TRP A 339 -2.88 -13.54 -7.93
N VAL A 340 -2.73 -14.32 -9.00
CA VAL A 340 -1.64 -14.19 -9.98
C VAL A 340 -2.20 -13.87 -11.35
N THR A 341 -1.62 -12.91 -12.06
CA THR A 341 -1.87 -12.74 -13.50
C THR A 341 -0.75 -13.34 -14.32
N THR A 342 -1.11 -13.95 -15.45
CA THR A 342 -0.15 -14.44 -16.43
C THR A 342 -0.76 -14.50 -17.84
N THR A 343 0.09 -14.59 -18.85
CA THR A 343 -0.31 -14.83 -20.26
C THR A 343 -0.26 -16.31 -20.62
N ASN A 344 0.64 -17.08 -20.00
CA ASN A 344 0.78 -18.53 -20.18
C ASN A 344 1.18 -19.21 -18.85
N LEU A 345 1.17 -20.54 -18.79
CA LEU A 345 1.51 -21.29 -17.57
C LEU A 345 2.98 -21.75 -17.54
N GLU A 346 3.82 -21.28 -18.46
CA GLU A 346 5.18 -21.77 -18.64
C GLU A 346 6.05 -21.51 -17.38
N GLY A 347 6.56 -22.58 -16.80
CA GLY A 347 7.37 -22.56 -15.57
C GLY A 347 6.58 -22.34 -14.27
N ILE A 348 5.24 -22.35 -14.32
CA ILE A 348 4.35 -22.32 -13.15
C ILE A 348 3.28 -23.42 -13.20
N GLU A 349 3.46 -24.44 -14.03
CA GLU A 349 2.48 -25.51 -14.26
C GLU A 349 2.13 -26.24 -12.96
N ASN A 350 3.13 -26.57 -12.16
CA ASN A 350 2.94 -27.21 -10.86
C ASN A 350 2.13 -26.34 -9.90
N PHE A 351 2.35 -25.02 -9.91
CA PHE A 351 1.57 -24.07 -9.12
C PHE A 351 0.12 -24.02 -9.61
N ALA A 352 -0.10 -24.02 -10.92
CA ALA A 352 -1.41 -24.00 -11.54
C ALA A 352 -2.29 -25.20 -11.15
N THR A 353 -1.71 -26.38 -10.89
CA THR A 353 -2.48 -27.55 -10.43
C THR A 353 -3.15 -27.37 -9.06
N LYS A 354 -2.65 -26.45 -8.24
CA LYS A 354 -3.17 -26.15 -6.89
C LYS A 354 -4.04 -24.90 -6.86
N ALA A 355 -4.28 -24.29 -8.02
CA ALA A 355 -4.92 -23.00 -8.15
C ALA A 355 -6.24 -23.11 -8.92
N GLN A 356 -7.20 -22.24 -8.59
CA GLN A 356 -8.35 -21.98 -9.44
C GLN A 356 -7.91 -21.19 -10.68
N LEU A 357 -8.10 -21.76 -11.87
CA LEU A 357 -7.82 -21.07 -13.14
C LEU A 357 -9.05 -20.30 -13.63
N ILE A 358 -8.88 -19.00 -13.89
CA ILE A 358 -9.90 -18.12 -14.48
C ILE A 358 -9.35 -17.59 -15.81
N LYS A 359 -9.98 -17.97 -16.92
CA LYS A 359 -9.62 -17.52 -18.28
C LYS A 359 -10.39 -16.25 -18.63
N LEU A 360 -9.71 -15.25 -19.19
CA LEU A 360 -10.27 -13.95 -19.62
C LEU A 360 -10.13 -13.72 -21.11
#